data_AF-A0A2E8L988-F1
#
_entry.id   AF-A0A2E8L988-F1
#
_cell.length_a   1.000
_cell.length_b   1.000
_cell.length_c   1.000
_cell.angle_alpha   90.00
_cell.angle_beta   90.00
_cell.angle_gamma   90.00
#
_symmetry.space_group_name_H-M   'P 1'
#
loop_
_entity.id
_entity.type
_entity.pdbx_description
1 polymer ?
#
loop_
_entity_poly.entity_id
_entity_poly.type
_entity_poly.pdbx_seq_one_letter_code
_entity_poly.pdbx_strand_id
1 'polypeptide(L)' 'MGELEPLHGRVVDRDLGRVDHIMAVHSINPRGLAAHDGLYRSAMAGTGTLRKVERELIAYVVSLENDCHY' A
#
# COMPACT_ATOMS: atom_id res chain seq x y z
N MET A 1 17.57 15.05 9.91
CA MET A 1 16.77 13.91 9.42
C MET A 1 15.37 14.43 9.09
N GLY A 2 14.87 14.12 7.89
CA GLY A 2 13.51 14.51 7.49
C GLY A 2 12.46 13.50 7.96
N GLU A 3 11.19 13.91 8.03
CA GLU A 3 10.07 13.06 8.47
C GLU A 3 9.83 11.80 7.60
N LEU A 4 10.40 11.76 6.38
CA LEU A 4 10.29 10.63 5.45
C LEU A 4 11.23 9.45 5.75
N GLU A 5 12.38 9.73 6.33
CA GLU A 5 13.45 8.75 6.56
C GLU A 5 12.99 7.53 7.38
N PRO A 6 12.24 7.68 8.50
CA PRO A 6 11.71 6.52 9.22
C PRO A 6 10.59 5.79 8.47
N LEU A 7 9.93 6.43 7.50
CA LEU A 7 8.84 5.82 6.72
C LEU A 7 9.35 4.97 5.57
N HIS A 8 10.49 5.33 4.97
CA HIS A 8 11.07 4.60 3.84
C HIS A 8 11.25 3.10 4.14
N GLY A 9 11.81 2.77 5.31
CA GLY A 9 12.01 1.37 5.71
C GLY A 9 10.73 0.56 5.94
N ARG A 10 9.57 1.22 6.03
CA ARG A 10 8.26 0.57 6.11
C ARG A 10 7.69 0.24 4.73
N VAL A 11 7.92 1.10 3.74
CA VAL A 11 7.23 1.04 2.44
C VAL A 11 8.12 0.52 1.31
N VAL A 12 9.41 0.32 1.55
CA VAL A 12 10.29 -0.37 0.60
C VAL A 12 9.94 -1.87 0.57
N ASP A 13 9.72 -2.38 -0.64
CA ASP A 13 9.64 -3.82 -0.89
C ASP A 13 10.99 -4.44 -0.56
N ARG A 14 11.01 -5.41 0.35
CA ARG A 14 12.24 -6.01 0.85
C ARG A 14 12.87 -7.01 -0.12
N ASP A 15 12.07 -7.58 -1.01
CA ASP A 15 12.51 -8.57 -1.98
C ASP A 15 13.07 -7.89 -3.23
N LEU A 16 12.46 -6.78 -3.64
CA LEU A 16 12.82 -6.02 -4.84
C LEU A 16 13.68 -4.79 -4.56
N GLY A 17 13.77 -4.36 -3.29
CA GLY A 17 14.55 -3.18 -2.89
C GLY A 17 14.02 -1.86 -3.45
N ARG A 18 12.75 -1.80 -3.86
CA ARG A 18 12.13 -0.64 -4.50
C ARG A 18 10.85 -0.22 -3.80
N VAL A 19 10.46 1.04 -3.99
CA VAL A 19 9.21 1.59 -3.47
C VAL A 19 8.16 1.53 -4.58
N ASP A 20 6.97 1.00 -4.28
CA ASP A 20 5.85 1.02 -5.24
C ASP A 20 5.49 2.46 -5.61
N HIS A 21 5.14 2.73 -6.88
CA HIS A 21 4.94 4.12 -7.32
C HIS A 21 3.84 4.84 -6.52
N ILE A 22 2.80 4.15 -6.05
CA ILE A 22 1.75 4.72 -5.20
C ILE A 22 2.33 5.28 -3.88
N MET A 23 3.30 4.59 -3.28
CA MET A 23 4.01 5.07 -2.08
C MET A 23 4.94 6.22 -2.42
N ALA A 24 5.61 6.17 -3.57
CA ALA A 24 6.44 7.27 -4.06
C ALA A 24 5.62 8.56 -4.27
N VAL A 25 4.42 8.46 -4.86
CA VAL A 25 3.48 9.60 -5.00
C VAL A 25 3.12 10.18 -3.63
N HIS A 26 2.81 9.33 -2.65
CA HIS A 26 2.49 9.81 -1.30
C HIS A 26 3.69 10.37 -0.53
N SER A 27 4.93 10.08 -0.93
CA SER A 27 6.14 10.59 -0.27
C SER A 27 6.29 12.12 -0.32
N ILE A 28 5.55 12.81 -1.20
CA ILE A 28 5.47 14.29 -1.25
C ILE A 28 4.96 14.85 0.10
N ASN A 29 4.16 14.07 0.83
CA ASN A 29 3.65 14.42 2.14
C ASN A 29 3.85 13.25 3.13
N PRO A 30 4.82 13.34 4.07
CA PRO A 30 5.12 12.27 5.03
C PRO A 30 3.89 11.78 5.80
N ARG A 31 3.00 12.69 6.18
CA ARG A 31 1.75 12.35 6.89
C ARG A 31 0.79 11.56 5.99
N GLY A 32 0.74 11.90 4.70
CA GLY A 32 -0.04 11.17 3.69
C GLY A 32 0.50 9.76 3.46
N LEU A 33 1.82 9.61 3.32
CA LEU A 33 2.48 8.31 3.20
C LEU A 33 2.19 7.41 4.41
N ALA A 34 2.34 7.95 5.63
CA ALA A 34 2.07 7.22 6.85
C ALA A 34 0.60 6.77 6.96
N ALA A 35 -0.34 7.64 6.56
CA ALA A 35 -1.76 7.33 6.57
C ALA A 35 -2.12 6.24 5.54
N HIS A 36 -1.57 6.32 4.32
CA HIS A 36 -1.79 5.32 3.29
C HIS A 36 -1.25 3.95 3.72
N ASP A 37 0.01 3.86 4.17
CA ASP A 37 0.61 2.60 4.63
C ASP A 37 -0.21 1.96 5.77
N GLY A 38 -0.68 2.79 6.72
CA GLY A 38 -1.53 2.32 7.82
C GLY A 38 -2.85 1.73 7.33
N LEU A 39 -3.57 2.45 6.46
CA LEU A 39 -4.85 2.01 5.92
C LEU A 39 -4.69 0.74 5.07
N TYR A 40 -3.73 0.74 4.14
CA TYR A 40 -3.48 -0.38 3.23
C TYR A 40 -3.15 -1.67 4.00
N ARG A 41 -2.23 -1.60 4.97
CA ARG A 41 -1.91 -2.76 5.82
C ARG A 41 -3.10 -3.25 6.62
N SER A 42 -3.91 -2.35 7.17
CA SER A 42 -5.10 -2.73 7.92
C SER A 42 -6.15 -3.43 7.03
N ALA A 43 -6.36 -2.92 5.81
CA ALA A 43 -7.32 -3.49 4.88
C ALA A 43 -6.86 -4.84 4.32
N MET A 44 -5.57 -4.97 4.01
CA MET A 44 -4.97 -6.16 3.39
C MET A 44 -4.48 -7.21 4.40
N ALA A 45 -4.49 -6.90 5.69
CA ALA A 45 -4.29 -7.90 6.75
C ALA A 45 -5.42 -8.94 6.67
N GLY A 46 -5.09 -10.16 6.26
CA GLY A 46 -6.03 -11.27 6.23
C GLY A 46 -6.63 -11.53 7.61
N THR A 47 -7.92 -11.89 7.64
CA THR A 47 -8.62 -12.34 8.85
C THR A 47 -8.98 -13.82 8.71
N GLY A 48 -9.40 -14.47 9.79
CA GLY A 48 -9.84 -15.86 9.74
C GLY A 48 -11.01 -16.13 8.79
N THR A 49 -11.85 -15.12 8.53
CA THR A 49 -13.04 -15.20 7.68
C THR A 49 -12.85 -14.62 6.28
N LEU A 50 -11.75 -13.90 6.03
CA LEU A 50 -11.45 -13.31 4.72
C LEU A 50 -9.93 -13.25 4.53
N ARG A 51 -9.43 -14.22 3.77
CA ARG A 51 -8.01 -14.46 3.51
C ARG A 51 -7.43 -13.34 2.66
N LYS A 52 -6.09 -13.22 2.66
CA LYS A 52 -5.38 -12.24 1.83
C LYS A 52 -5.79 -12.34 0.35
N VAL A 53 -5.77 -13.55 -0.22
CA VAL A 53 -6.12 -13.78 -1.64
C VAL A 53 -7.54 -13.32 -2.00
N GLU A 54 -8.50 -13.45 -1.08
CA GLU A 54 -9.88 -13.01 -1.32
C GLU A 54 -9.98 -11.48 -1.36
N ARG A 55 -9.15 -10.77 -0.59
CA ARG A 55 -9.07 -9.31 -0.62
C ARG A 55 -8.40 -8.80 -1.88
N GLU A 56 -7.35 -9.49 -2.35
CA GLU A 56 -6.73 -9.20 -3.64
C GLU A 56 -7.73 -9.38 -4.79
N LEU A 57 -8.59 -10.41 -4.73
CA LEU A 57 -9.67 -10.59 -5.71
C LEU A 57 -10.71 -9.47 -5.66
N ILE A 58 -11.09 -9.00 -4.46
CA ILE A 58 -11.97 -7.83 -4.32
C ILE A 58 -11.31 -6.59 -4.92
N ALA A 59 -10.04 -6.33 -4.59
CA ALA A 59 -9.28 -5.21 -5.14
C ALA A 59 -9.21 -5.28 -6.67
N TYR A 60 -8.95 -6.46 -7.23
CA TYR A 60 -8.91 -6.68 -8.68
C TYR A 60 -10.24 -6.38 -9.36
N VAL A 61 -11.36 -6.92 -8.85
CA VAL A 61 -12.68 -6.66 -9.42
C VAL A 61 -13.03 -5.16 -9.33
N VAL A 62 -12.76 -4.52 -8.19
CA VAL A 62 -13.00 -3.07 -8.04
C VAL A 62 -12.15 -2.26 -9.05
N SER A 63 -10.90 -2.64 -9.28
CA SER A 63 -10.05 -1.99 -10.28
C SER A 63 -10.59 -2.17 -11.70
N LEU A 64 -11.06 -3.38 -12.04
CA LEU A 64 -11.69 -3.64 -13.34
C LEU A 64 -12.95 -2.80 -13.56
N GLU A 65 -13.86 -2.75 -12.58
CA GLU A 65 -15.09 -1.97 -12.67
C GLU A 65 -14.85 -0.46 -12.77
N ASN A 66 -13.69 0.01 -12.30
CA ASN A 66 -13.29 1.43 -12.37
C ASN A 66 -12.30 1.75 -13.50
N ASP A 67 -11.99 0.79 -14.39
CA ASP A 67 -10.96 0.94 -15.44
C ASP A 67 -9.61 1.47 -14.90
N CYS A 68 -9.23 0.99 -13.72
CA CYS A 68 -8.01 1.40 -13.03
C CYS A 68 -6.81 0.60 -13.54
N HIS A 69 -5.99 1.21 -14.39
CA HIS A 69 -4.88 0.53 -15.09
C HIS A 69 -3.60 0.30 -14.27
N TYR A 70 -3.41 1.08 -13.20
CA TYR A 70 -2.15 1.17 -12.45
C TYR A 70 -1.54 -0.19 -12.07
#